data_AF-A0A379YME6-F1
#
_entry.id   AF-A0A379YME6-F1
#
_cell.length_a   1.000
_cell.length_b   1.000
_cell.length_c   1.000
_cell.angle_alpha   90.00
_cell.angle_beta   90.00
_cell.angle_gamma   90.00
#
_symmetry.space_group_name_H-M   'P 1'
#
loop_
_entity.id
_entity.type
_entity.pdbx_description
1 polymer ?
#
loop_
_entity_poly.entity_id
_entity_poly.type
_entity_poly.pdbx_seq_one_letter_code
_entity_poly.pdbx_strand_id
1 'polypeptide(L)' 'MNGTIMRDTYRVRIIDVLGPEKRRRRSVQEKIAIVQQNFEPGMTMSLVARHRGVAASL' A
#
# COMPACT_ATOMS: atom_id res chain seq x y z
N MET A 1 6.77 30.77 -14.08
CA MET A 1 7.37 29.51 -13.59
C MET A 1 6.85 29.06 -12.20
N ASN A 2 5.72 29.59 -11.70
CA ASN A 2 5.30 29.36 -10.30
C ASN A 2 3.99 28.55 -10.12
N GLY A 3 3.31 28.18 -11.21
CA GLY A 3 2.03 27.44 -11.14
C GLY A 3 2.17 25.91 -11.05
N THR A 4 3.32 25.37 -11.44
CA THR A 4 3.61 23.93 -11.41
C THR A 4 4.04 23.48 -10.02
N ILE A 5 4.86 24.29 -9.35
CA ILE A 5 5.41 24.01 -8.02
C ILE A 5 4.28 23.86 -6.99
N MET A 6 3.26 24.73 -7.04
CA MET A 6 2.12 24.63 -6.12
C MET A 6 1.35 23.32 -6.29
N ARG A 7 1.19 22.81 -7.52
CA ARG A 7 0.45 21.55 -7.81
C ARG A 7 1.18 20.30 -7.31
N ASP A 8 2.51 20.32 -7.29
CA ASP A 8 3.33 19.21 -6.81
C ASP A 8 3.40 19.14 -5.28
N THR A 9 3.31 20.27 -4.57
CA THR A 9 3.33 20.28 -3.10
C THR A 9 2.11 19.60 -2.47
N TYR A 10 0.97 19.54 -3.17
CA TYR A 10 -0.25 18.88 -2.69
C TYR A 10 -0.32 17.38 -2.99
N ARG A 11 0.48 16.85 -3.93
CA ARG A 11 0.28 15.47 -4.38
C ARG A 11 0.88 14.42 -3.46
N VAL A 12 2.06 14.62 -2.88
CA VAL A 12 2.61 13.60 -1.97
C VAL A 12 3.64 14.24 -1.04
N ARG A 13 3.24 14.60 0.19
CA ARG A 13 4.20 14.51 1.28
C ARG A 13 4.46 13.02 1.46
N ILE A 14 5.58 12.53 0.92
CA ILE A 14 6.02 11.15 1.08
C ILE A 14 6.40 11.01 2.54
N ILE A 15 5.44 10.61 3.37
CA ILE A 15 5.73 10.14 4.71
C ILE A 15 6.56 8.87 4.51
N ASP A 16 7.82 8.94 4.91
CA ASP A 16 8.71 7.78 4.94
C ASP A 16 8.32 6.93 6.16
N VAL A 17 7.27 6.11 5.99
CA VAL A 17 6.64 5.38 7.11
C VAL A 17 7.49 4.17 7.56
N LEU A 18 8.57 3.79 6.85
CA LEU A 18 9.04 2.39 6.93
C LEU A 18 10.56 2.15 7.00
N GLY A 19 11.41 3.18 6.99
CA GLY A 19 12.86 2.98 7.10
C GLY A 19 13.45 2.15 5.94
N PRO A 20 14.69 1.63 6.06
CA PRO A 20 15.44 1.04 4.95
C PRO A 20 14.86 -0.28 4.40
N GLU A 21 13.79 -0.81 5.01
CA GLU A 21 13.11 -2.00 4.53
C GLU A 21 12.41 -1.68 3.20
N LYS A 22 12.99 -2.15 2.08
CA LYS A 22 12.42 -2.02 0.74
C LYS A 22 11.14 -2.84 0.63
N ARG A 23 10.04 -2.33 1.18
CA ARG A 23 8.70 -2.88 0.92
C ARG A 23 8.42 -2.75 -0.57
N ARG A 24 8.12 -3.88 -1.22
CA ARG A 24 7.68 -3.88 -2.62
C ARG A 24 6.48 -2.95 -2.76
N ARG A 25 6.60 -1.92 -3.60
CA ARG A 25 5.48 -1.04 -3.93
C ARG A 25 4.45 -1.86 -4.72
N ARG A 26 3.29 -2.09 -4.12
CA ARG A 26 2.11 -2.67 -4.80
C ARG A 26 1.33 -1.57 -5.50
N SER A 27 0.82 -1.88 -6.67
CA SER A 27 -0.13 -1.06 -7.41
C SER A 27 -1.41 -0.84 -6.60
N VAL A 28 -2.19 0.18 -6.98
CA VAL A 28 -3.49 0.44 -6.35
C VAL A 28 -4.45 -0.72 -6.60
N GLN A 29 -4.47 -1.29 -7.81
CA GLN A 29 -5.30 -2.45 -8.13
C GLN A 29 -4.98 -3.65 -7.25
N GLU A 30 -3.70 -3.93 -7.00
CA GLU A 30 -3.29 -5.01 -6.10
C GLU A 30 -3.75 -4.77 -4.67
N LYS A 31 -3.68 -3.53 -4.17
CA LYS A 31 -4.20 -3.20 -2.84
C LYS A 31 -5.71 -3.41 -2.76
N ILE A 32 -6.46 -2.95 -3.76
CA ILE A 32 -7.92 -3.12 -3.83
C ILE A 32 -8.27 -4.62 -3.86
N ALA A 33 -7.57 -5.43 -4.67
CA ALA A 33 -7.81 -6.86 -4.74
C ALA A 33 -7.56 -7.57 -3.40
N ILE A 34 -6.53 -7.16 -2.65
CA ILE A 34 -6.26 -7.69 -1.30
C ILE A 34 -7.38 -7.31 -0.34
N VAL A 35 -7.83 -6.05 -0.37
CA VAL A 35 -8.92 -5.56 0.49
C VAL A 35 -10.23 -6.29 0.18
N GLN A 36 -10.59 -6.42 -1.09
CA GLN A 36 -11.79 -7.16 -1.52
C GLN A 36 -11.74 -8.61 -1.04
N GLN A 37 -10.60 -9.30 -1.23
CA GLN A 37 -10.45 -10.68 -0.80
C GLN A 37 -10.61 -10.87 0.72
N ASN A 38 -10.26 -9.87 1.55
CA ASN A 38 -10.45 -9.94 3.00
C ASN A 38 -11.93 -9.88 3.42
N PHE A 39 -12.82 -9.36 2.57
CA PHE A 39 -14.25 -9.29 2.86
C PHE A 39 -15.01 -10.54 2.43
N GLU A 40 -14.35 -11.46 1.70
CA GLU A 40 -14.96 -12.73 1.32
C GLU A 40 -15.18 -13.63 2.55
N PRO A 41 -16.36 -14.27 2.70
CA PRO A 41 -16.62 -15.19 3.80
C PRO A 41 -15.57 -16.30 3.89
N GLY A 42 -15.04 -16.54 5.09
CA GLY A 42 -14.01 -17.55 5.32
C GLY A 42 -12.58 -17.09 5.01
N MET A 43 -12.38 -15.88 4.47
CA MET A 43 -11.05 -15.30 4.29
C MET A 43 -10.64 -14.49 5.52
N THR A 44 -9.65 -14.98 6.26
CA THR A 44 -9.04 -14.20 7.35
C THR A 44 -7.92 -13.32 6.83
N MET A 45 -7.71 -12.15 7.44
CA MET A 45 -6.56 -11.28 7.12
C MET A 45 -5.23 -12.04 7.13
N SER A 46 -5.05 -12.98 8.08
CA SER A 46 -3.82 -13.77 8.19
C SER A 46 -3.62 -14.73 7.02
N LEU A 47 -4.71 -15.30 6.49
CA LEU A 47 -4.68 -16.20 5.33
C LEU A 47 -4.36 -15.42 4.05
N VAL A 48 -5.09 -14.32 3.82
CA VAL A 48 -4.89 -13.46 2.65
C VAL A 48 -3.49 -12.84 2.66
N ALA A 49 -2.99 -12.43 3.83
CA ALA A 49 -1.64 -11.90 3.98
C ALA A 49 -0.57 -12.89 3.53
N ARG A 50 -0.64 -14.15 3.98
CA ARG A 50 0.28 -15.22 3.59
C ARG A 50 0.23 -15.50 2.08
N HIS A 51 -0.98 -15.65 1.53
CA HIS A 51 -1.17 -15.92 0.10
C HIS A 51 -0.61 -14.81 -0.81
N ARG A 52 -0.68 -13.55 -0.36
CA ARG A 52 -0.27 -12.37 -1.13
C ARG A 52 1.14 -11.88 -0.79
N GLY A 53 1.90 -12.64 0.02
CA GLY A 53 3.24 -12.27 0.47
C GLY A 53 3.25 -10.92 1.18
N VAL A 54 2.18 -10.59 1.90
CA VAL A 54 2.12 -9.42 2.80
C VAL A 54 2.81 -9.81 4.09
N ALA A 55 4.11 -9.53 4.18
CA ALA A 55 4.77 -9.61 5.47
C ALA A 55 4.12 -8.58 6.41
N ALA A 56 3.77 -9.01 7.63
CA ALA A 56 3.71 -8.08 8.72
C ALA A 56 5.16 -7.63 8.93
N SER A 57 5.47 -6.35 8.72
CA SER A 57 6.78 -5.88 9.19
C SER A 57 6.83 -6.12 10.69
N LEU A 58 7.87 -6.84 11.12
CA LEU A 58 8.31 -6.85 12.49
C LEU A 58 9.09 -5.57 12.78
#